data_AF-A0A3P7L589-F1
#
_entry.id   AF-A0A3P7L589-F1
#
_cell.length_a   1.000
_cell.length_b   1.000
_cell.length_c   1.000
_cell.angle_alpha   90.00
_cell.angle_beta   90.00
_cell.angle_gamma   90.00
#
_symmetry.space_group_name_H-M   'P 1'
#
loop_
_entity.id
_entity.type
_entity.pdbx_description
1 polymer ?
#
loop_
_entity_poly.entity_id
_entity_poly.type
_entity_poly.pdbx_seq_one_letter_code
_entity_poly.pdbx_strand_id
1 'polypeptide(L)'
;MFGWVLLIIPQILAGTIHEPEKPDPLTEVHQDLARKAVEDLNARSNDLYRWDVHSIDQVHQQMYNGIKYQIQLTLVQTDCRKTVSHFISINSKFF
;
A
#
# COMPACT_ATOMS: atom_id res chain seq x y z
N MET A 1 -13.52 -49.66 -23.87
CA MET A 1 -14.91 -49.32 -24.23
C MET A 1 -15.60 -48.90 -22.94
N PHE A 2 -16.20 -47.71 -22.94
CA PHE A 2 -16.73 -46.95 -21.81
C PHE A 2 -17.56 -47.74 -20.79
N GLY A 3 -17.57 -47.29 -19.54
CA GLY A 3 -18.79 -47.41 -18.75
C GLY A 3 -18.70 -47.42 -17.23
N TRP A 4 -18.00 -46.50 -16.57
CA TRP A 4 -18.31 -46.16 -15.16
C TRP A 4 -18.27 -44.64 -14.96
N VAL A 5 -19.25 -43.97 -15.57
CA VAL A 5 -19.73 -42.65 -15.14
C VAL A 5 -20.71 -42.92 -14.00
N LEU A 6 -20.34 -42.59 -12.77
CA LEU A 6 -21.24 -42.23 -11.66
C LEU A 6 -20.42 -41.88 -10.41
N LEU A 7 -19.79 -40.70 -10.45
CA LEU A 7 -19.58 -39.89 -9.24
C LEU A 7 -20.04 -38.46 -9.56
N ILE A 8 -21.35 -38.34 -9.84
CA ILE A 8 -22.05 -37.07 -9.68
C ILE A 8 -22.24 -36.92 -8.17
N ILE A 9 -21.25 -36.34 -7.50
CA ILE A 9 -21.46 -35.80 -6.16
C ILE A 9 -22.14 -34.44 -6.36
N PRO A 10 -23.39 -34.26 -5.89
CA PRO A 10 -24.16 -33.07 -6.13
C PRO A 10 -23.65 -31.90 -5.27
N GLN A 11 -23.45 -30.77 -5.96
CA GLN A 11 -23.62 -29.39 -5.51
C GLN A 11 -22.82 -28.95 -4.26
N ILE A 12 -21.66 -28.34 -4.54
CA ILE A 12 -21.37 -26.94 -4.20
C ILE A 12 -22.07 -26.45 -2.93
N LEU A 13 -21.50 -26.74 -1.77
CA LEU A 13 -21.61 -25.84 -0.63
C LEU A 13 -20.26 -25.16 -0.46
N ALA A 14 -19.95 -24.29 -1.42
CA ALA A 14 -18.91 -23.28 -1.29
C ALA A 14 -19.38 -22.20 -0.30
N GLY A 15 -19.68 -22.61 0.93
CA GLY A 15 -19.67 -21.71 2.07
C GLY A 15 -18.21 -21.62 2.51
N THR A 16 -17.43 -20.75 1.88
CA THR A 16 -16.18 -20.31 2.48
C THR A 16 -16.56 -19.60 3.77
N ILE A 17 -16.53 -20.31 4.89
CA ILE A 17 -16.38 -19.69 6.19
C ILE A 17 -15.07 -18.93 6.06
N HIS A 18 -15.17 -17.62 5.86
CA HIS A 18 -14.05 -16.70 6.01
C HIS A 18 -13.72 -16.76 7.50
N GLU A 19 -12.90 -17.74 7.89
CA GLU A 19 -12.18 -17.70 9.16
C GLU A 19 -11.50 -16.33 9.18
N PRO A 20 -11.68 -15.49 10.21
CA PRO A 20 -11.03 -14.19 10.25
C PRO A 20 -9.52 -14.43 10.14
N GLU A 21 -8.98 -14.17 8.95
CA GLU A 21 -7.58 -14.32 8.65
C GLU A 21 -6.85 -13.38 9.61
N LYS A 22 -6.11 -13.97 10.55
CA LYS A 22 -5.22 -13.20 11.43
C LYS A 22 -4.34 -12.34 10.50
N PRO A 23 -4.21 -11.03 10.74
CA PRO A 23 -3.45 -10.17 9.84
C PRO A 23 -2.05 -10.75 9.64
N ASP A 24 -1.72 -11.11 8.39
CA ASP A 24 -0.41 -11.60 8.01
C ASP A 24 0.61 -10.52 8.38
N PRO A 25 1.65 -10.83 9.19
CA PRO A 25 2.69 -9.85 9.54
C PRO A 25 3.35 -9.21 8.30
N LEU A 26 3.33 -9.87 7.15
CA LEU A 26 3.83 -9.32 5.90
C LEU A 26 2.96 -8.15 5.37
N THR A 27 1.65 -8.15 5.68
CA THR A 27 0.71 -7.08 5.32
C THR A 27 1.07 -5.76 6.00
N GLU A 28 1.45 -5.80 7.28
CA GLU A 28 1.87 -4.60 8.04
C GLU A 28 3.13 -3.98 7.43
N VAL A 29 4.11 -4.82 7.08
CA VAL A 29 5.35 -4.38 6.41
C VAL A 29 5.06 -3.69 5.08
N HIS A 30 4.15 -4.23 4.27
CA HIS A 30 3.78 -3.62 2.98
C HIS A 30 3.11 -2.26 3.15
N GLN A 31 2.22 -2.12 4.14
CA GLN A 31 1.56 -0.84 4.46
C GLN A 31 2.57 0.21 4.90
N ASP A 32 3.54 -0.17 5.72
CA ASP A 32 4.60 0.72 6.18
C ASP A 32 5.52 1.18 5.04
N LEU A 33 5.91 0.26 4.15
CA LEU A 33 6.70 0.58 2.98
C LEU A 33 5.93 1.49 2.00
N ALA A 34 4.65 1.22 1.77
CA ALA A 34 3.79 2.05 0.93
C ALA A 34 3.67 3.47 1.48
N ARG A 35 3.40 3.61 2.79
CA ARG A 35 3.32 4.90 3.47
C ARG A 35 4.63 5.68 3.35
N LYS A 36 5.77 5.03 3.63
CA LYS A 36 7.10 5.62 3.50
C LYS A 36 7.36 6.13 2.07
N ALA A 37 7.00 5.35 1.06
CA ALA A 37 7.18 5.72 -0.34
C ALA A 37 6.34 6.95 -0.72
N VAL A 38 5.10 7.05 -0.24
CA VAL A 38 4.22 8.20 -0.49
C VAL A 38 4.66 9.44 0.29
N GLU A 39 5.20 9.29 1.50
CA GLU A 39 5.83 10.39 2.24
C GLU A 39 7.02 10.98 1.48
N ASP A 40 7.89 10.11 0.95
CA ASP A 40 9.06 10.50 0.16
C ASP A 40 8.65 11.16 -1.18
N LEU A 41 7.60 10.66 -1.83
CA LEU A 41 6.96 11.32 -2.98
C LEU A 41 6.47 12.73 -2.59
N ASN A 42 5.73 12.85 -1.49
CA ASN A 42 5.20 14.13 -1.03
C ASN A 42 6.30 15.14 -0.67
N ALA A 43 7.44 14.67 -0.15
CA ALA A 43 8.58 15.53 0.17
C ALA A 43 9.29 16.06 -1.09
N ARG A 44 9.34 15.27 -2.16
CA ARG A 44 10.05 15.62 -3.40
C ARG A 44 9.17 16.25 -4.49
N SER A 45 7.86 16.02 -4.46
CA SER A 45 6.94 16.55 -5.48
C SER A 45 6.60 18.03 -5.22
N ASN A 46 6.47 18.79 -6.29
CA ASN A 46 6.05 20.20 -6.25
C ASN A 46 4.52 20.38 -6.18
N ASP A 47 3.77 19.31 -5.92
CA ASP A 47 2.32 19.41 -5.73
C ASP A 47 1.96 20.23 -4.49
N LEU A 48 0.90 21.04 -4.63
CA LEU A 48 0.35 21.84 -3.55
C LEU A 48 -0.34 20.97 -2.48
N TYR A 49 -0.86 19.82 -2.87
CA TYR A 49 -1.61 18.91 -2.01
C TYR A 49 -0.84 17.61 -1.78
N ARG A 50 -1.17 16.93 -0.68
CA ARG A 50 -0.57 15.64 -0.34
C ARG A 50 -1.26 14.51 -1.09
N TRP A 51 -0.47 13.54 -1.51
CA TRP A 51 -0.93 12.23 -1.96
C TRP A 51 -1.02 11.27 -0.78
N ASP A 52 -1.97 10.34 -0.82
CA ASP A 52 -2.10 9.24 0.12
C ASP A 52 -2.29 7.90 -0.62
N VAL A 53 -2.05 6.80 0.08
CA VAL A 53 -2.25 5.44 -0.45
C VAL A 53 -3.75 5.14 -0.51
N HIS A 54 -4.28 4.91 -1.70
CA HIS A 54 -5.64 4.39 -1.86
C HIS A 54 -5.65 2.86 -1.74
N SER A 55 -4.76 2.19 -2.47
CA SER A 55 -4.60 0.74 -2.43
C SER A 55 -3.18 0.30 -2.75
N ILE A 56 -2.82 -0.87 -2.22
CA ILE A 56 -1.64 -1.63 -2.64
C ILE A 56 -2.12 -2.66 -3.65
N ASP A 57 -1.79 -2.46 -4.92
CA ASP A 57 -2.37 -3.26 -5.99
C ASP A 57 -1.56 -4.55 -6.23
N GLN A 58 -0.23 -4.43 -6.18
CA GLN A 58 0.68 -5.55 -6.36
C GLN A 58 1.96 -5.37 -5.54
N VAL A 59 2.49 -6.47 -5.00
CA VAL A 59 3.79 -6.52 -4.33
C VAL A 59 4.64 -7.63 -4.93
N HIS A 60 5.86 -7.29 -5.32
CA HIS A 60 6.88 -8.25 -5.74
C HIS A 60 8.11 -8.12 -4.85
N GLN A 61 8.48 -9.23 -4.21
CA GLN A 61 9.67 -9.34 -3.40
C GLN A 61 10.75 -10.11 -4.15
N GLN A 62 11.96 -9.56 -4.18
CA GLN A 62 13.13 -10.17 -4.81
C GLN A 62 14.31 -10.18 -3.84
N MET A 63 14.98 -11.31 -3.70
CA MET A 63 16.23 -11.39 -2.93
C MET A 63 17.40 -11.00 -3.86
N TYR A 64 18.06 -9.89 -3.55
CA TYR A 64 19.22 -9.38 -4.29
C TYR A 64 20.12 -8.57 -3.34
N ASN A 65 21.19 -9.21 -2.82
CA ASN A 65 22.09 -8.61 -1.81
C ASN A 65 21.34 -7.93 -0.64
N GLY A 66 20.17 -8.47 -0.29
CA GLY A 66 19.15 -7.83 0.54
C GLY A 66 17.75 -8.12 -0.02
N ILE A 67 16.70 -7.67 0.67
CA ILE A 67 15.31 -7.82 0.19
C ILE A 67 14.94 -6.55 -0.57
N LYS A 68 14.56 -6.70 -1.84
CA LYS A 68 14.01 -5.63 -2.69
C LYS A 68 12.51 -5.80 -2.82
N TYR A 69 11.75 -4.79 -2.43
CA TYR A 69 10.31 -4.71 -2.67
C TYR A 69 10.03 -3.81 -3.87
N GLN A 70 9.22 -4.31 -4.80
CA GLN A 70 8.59 -3.53 -5.86
C GLN A 70 7.09 -3.52 -5.59
N ILE A 71 6.57 -2.35 -5.25
CA ILE A 71 5.17 -2.18 -4.85
C ILE A 71 4.48 -1.28 -5.88
N GLN A 72 3.37 -1.75 -6.42
CA GLN A 72 2.46 -0.96 -7.24
C GLN A 72 1.36 -0.42 -6.34
N LEU A 73 1.19 0.90 -6.37
CA LEU A 73 0.25 1.64 -5.53
C LEU A 73 -0.69 2.44 -6.40
N THR A 74 -1.97 2.44 -6.05
CA THR A 74 -2.90 3.47 -6.49
C THR A 74 -2.90 4.57 -5.44
N LEU A 75 -2.65 5.80 -5.89
CA LEU A 75 -2.60 6.98 -5.03
C LEU A 75 -3.83 7.86 -5.25
N VAL A 76 -4.25 8.55 -4.20
CA VAL A 76 -5.30 9.55 -4.25
C VAL A 76 -4.76 10.88 -3.75
N GLN A 77 -5.08 11.96 -4.48
CA GLN A 77 -4.79 13.30 -4.00
C GLN A 77 -5.78 13.65 -2.90
N THR A 78 -5.27 14.10 -1.76
CA THR A 78 -6.06 14.56 -0.63
C THR A 78 -6.33 16.05 -0.72
N ASP A 79 -7.25 16.55 0.09
CA ASP A 79 -7.50 17.98 0.30
C ASP A 79 -6.46 18.63 1.26
N CYS A 80 -5.53 17.84 1.79
CA CYS A 80 -4.48 18.32 2.69
C CYS A 80 -3.41 19.08 1.91
N ARG A 81 -3.36 20.40 2.09
CA ARG A 81 -2.32 21.25 1.50
C ARG A 81 -0.97 21.04 2.19
N LYS A 82 0.12 21.00 1.43
CA LYS A 82 1.48 20.99 1.98
C LYS A 82 1.80 22.34 2.61
N THR A 83 2.10 22.34 3.91
CA THR A 83 2.56 23.55 4.60
C THR A 83 4.05 23.72 4.35
N VAL A 84 4.43 24.80 3.68
CA VAL A 84 5.83 25.25 3.68
C VAL A 84 6.02 25.97 5.00
N SER A 85 6.54 25.30 6.04
CA SER A 85 6.99 25.99 7.24
C SER A 85 8.20 26.83 6.88
N HIS A 86 7.94 28.03 6.39
CA HIS A 86 8.93 29.07 6.18
C HIS A 86 9.36 29.51 7.58
N PHE A 87 10.35 28.82 8.17
CA PHE A 87 11.08 29.36 9.31
C PHE A 87 11.84 30.58 8.80
N ILE A 88 11.15 31.72 8.74
CA ILE A 88 11.81 33.02 8.72
C ILE A 88 12.49 33.12 10.07
N SER A 89 13.79 32.83 10.11
CA SER A 89 14.65 33.34 11.17
C SER A 89 14.64 34.85 11.03
N ILE A 90 13.63 35.50 11.63
CA ILE A 90 13.69 36.92 11.93
C ILE A 90 14.79 37.08 12.96
N ASN A 91 16.03 37.21 12.50
CA ASN A 91 17.07 37.86 13.29
C ASN A 91 16.52 39.24 13.63
N SER A 92 16.07 39.42 14.87
CA SER A 92 15.70 40.73 15.39
C SER A 92 16.98 41.57 15.50
N LYS A 93 17.37 42.21 14.40
CA LYS A 93 18.11 43.45 14.43
C LYS A 93 17.23 44.52 13.82
N PHE A 94 16.24 44.95 14.60
CA PHE A 94 15.66 46.26 14.43
C PHE A 94 16.35 47.20 15.42
N PHE A 95 17.11 48.13 14.84
CA PHE A 95 17.73 49.34 15.38
C PHE A 95 18.57 49.25 16.67
#